data_AF-A0A7S0A1Y7-F1
#
_entry.id   AF-A0A7S0A1Y7-F1
#
_cell.length_a   1.000
_cell.length_b   1.000
_cell.length_c   1.000
_cell.angle_alpha   90.00
_cell.angle_beta   90.00
_cell.angle_gamma   90.00
#
_symmetry.space_group_name_H-M   'P 1'
#
loop_
_entity.id
_entity.type
_entity.pdbx_description
1 polymer ?
#
loop_
_entity_poly.entity_id
_entity_poly.type
_entity_poly.pdbx_seq_one_letter_code
_entity_poly.pdbx_strand_id
1 'polypeptide(L)'
;MRNIKLNTNIYISPSFSKDRNKLPEKNSDNKHIVIGFYNGRREAEKWAVVQCSVFQRRLGNTLSSDEEWLSLFQSSDAILSPDDTLAAGDAMVIDLEVVLKKCYSIAFSMPPSPSFQIRKNSFDQAGELPPSLQI
;
A
#
# COMPACT_ATOMS: atom_id res chain seq x y z
N MET A 1 -24.04 -36.37 -23.69
CA MET A 1 -22.88 -36.06 -22.81
C MET A 1 -22.70 -34.55 -22.79
N ARG A 2 -22.96 -33.89 -21.65
CA ARG A 2 -22.78 -32.42 -21.53
C ARG A 2 -21.33 -32.15 -21.11
N ASN A 3 -20.58 -31.52 -22.01
CA ASN A 3 -19.22 -31.06 -21.75
C ASN A 3 -19.30 -29.82 -20.85
N ILE A 4 -19.11 -29.99 -19.54
CA ILE A 4 -18.99 -28.87 -18.61
C ILE A 4 -17.58 -28.30 -18.80
N LYS A 5 -17.46 -27.25 -19.64
CA LYS A 5 -16.28 -26.38 -19.61
C LYS A 5 -16.25 -25.69 -18.25
N LEU A 6 -15.47 -26.24 -17.33
CA LEU A 6 -15.06 -25.55 -16.12
C LEU A 6 -14.25 -24.32 -16.54
N ASN A 7 -14.94 -23.18 -16.71
CA ASN A 7 -14.30 -21.88 -16.81
C ASN A 7 -13.74 -21.53 -15.43
N THR A 8 -12.63 -22.18 -15.09
CA THR A 8 -11.84 -21.85 -13.92
C THR A 8 -11.14 -20.55 -14.25
N ASN A 9 -11.82 -19.45 -13.90
CA ASN A 9 -11.18 -18.16 -13.78
C ASN A 9 -10.24 -18.28 -12.57
N ILE A 10 -9.06 -18.86 -12.80
CA ILE A 10 -8.03 -19.05 -11.78
C ILE A 10 -7.66 -17.65 -11.33
N TYR A 11 -8.16 -17.25 -10.16
CA TYR A 11 -7.78 -15.99 -9.53
C TYR A 11 -6.32 -16.10 -9.12
N ILE A 12 -5.43 -15.66 -10.01
CA ILE A 12 -4.00 -15.61 -9.73
C ILE A 12 -3.78 -14.39 -8.84
N SER A 13 -3.37 -14.65 -7.59
CA SER A 13 -2.98 -13.57 -6.68
C SER A 13 -1.91 -12.69 -7.35
N PRO A 14 -2.03 -11.35 -7.28
CA PRO A 14 -0.98 -10.46 -7.74
C PRO A 14 0.36 -10.83 -7.11
N SER A 15 1.43 -10.75 -7.90
CA SER A 15 2.80 -11.05 -7.48
C SER A 15 3.67 -9.84 -7.76
N PHE A 16 4.38 -9.39 -6.72
CA PHE A 16 5.29 -8.24 -6.82
C PHE A 16 6.29 -8.40 -7.95
N SER A 17 6.91 -9.58 -8.10
CA SER A 17 7.87 -9.87 -9.16
C SER A 17 7.26 -9.75 -10.57
N LYS A 18 6.01 -10.18 -10.75
CA LYS A 18 5.32 -10.08 -12.06
C LYS A 18 5.02 -8.63 -12.43
N ASP A 19 4.54 -7.83 -11.48
CA ASP A 19 4.27 -6.41 -11.74
C ASP A 19 5.56 -5.60 -11.85
N ARG A 20 6.62 -5.96 -11.11
CA ARG A 20 7.95 -5.36 -11.23
C ARG A 20 8.54 -5.55 -12.63
N ASN A 21 8.32 -6.68 -13.26
CA ASN A 21 8.75 -6.93 -14.65
C ASN A 21 8.01 -6.08 -15.69
N LYS A 22 6.93 -5.39 -15.31
CA LYS A 22 6.21 -4.43 -16.17
C LYS A 22 6.73 -3.00 -16.01
N LEU A 23 7.63 -2.76 -15.06
CA LEU A 23 8.26 -1.46 -14.93
C LEU A 23 9.13 -1.18 -16.17
N PRO A 24 9.21 0.08 -16.63
CA PRO A 24 10.11 0.44 -17.73
C PRO A 24 11.54 0.04 -17.40
N GLU A 25 12.38 -0.15 -18.42
CA GLU A 25 13.79 -0.49 -18.21
C GLU A 25 14.45 0.49 -17.25
N LYS A 26 15.34 -0.05 -16.43
CA LYS A 26 16.08 0.77 -15.45
C LYS A 26 16.88 1.82 -16.19
N ASN A 27 16.78 3.05 -15.72
CA ASN A 27 17.69 4.10 -16.17
C ASN A 27 19.11 3.87 -15.59
N SER A 28 20.04 4.76 -15.96
CA SER A 28 21.45 4.73 -15.51
C SER A 28 21.61 4.66 -13.99
N ASP A 29 20.64 5.16 -13.23
CA ASP A 29 20.66 5.20 -11.77
C ASP A 29 19.97 3.98 -11.13
N ASN A 30 19.70 2.93 -11.91
CA ASN A 30 18.96 1.74 -11.51
C ASN A 30 17.51 2.00 -11.05
N LYS A 31 16.93 3.14 -11.41
CA LYS A 31 15.57 3.53 -11.03
C LYS A 31 14.58 3.30 -12.17
N HIS A 32 13.33 3.06 -11.82
CA HIS A 32 12.23 2.85 -12.77
C HIS A 32 11.43 4.16 -12.92
N ILE A 33 12.10 5.19 -13.45
CA ILE A 33 11.58 6.56 -13.49
C ILE A 33 10.71 6.80 -14.73
N VAL A 34 9.62 7.53 -14.54
CA VAL A 34 8.78 8.07 -15.62
C VAL A 34 8.57 9.56 -15.42
N ILE A 35 8.58 10.31 -16.53
CA ILE A 35 8.32 11.75 -16.55
C ILE A 35 6.84 11.98 -16.91
N GLY A 36 6.14 12.74 -16.07
CA GLY A 36 4.76 13.18 -16.24
C GLY A 36 3.74 12.29 -15.53
N PHE A 37 2.77 12.94 -14.88
CA PHE A 37 1.67 12.31 -14.15
C PHE A 37 0.93 11.25 -14.98
N TYR A 38 0.47 11.60 -16.19
CA TYR A 38 -0.31 10.69 -17.03
C TYR A 38 0.49 9.46 -17.50
N ASN A 39 1.79 9.61 -17.71
CA ASN A 39 2.65 8.47 -18.05
C ASN A 39 2.80 7.55 -16.83
N GLY A 40 3.01 8.10 -15.64
CA GLY A 40 3.08 7.31 -14.40
C GLY A 40 1.79 6.54 -14.13
N ARG A 41 0.63 7.19 -14.28
CA ARG A 41 -0.70 6.57 -14.17
C ARG A 41 -0.86 5.42 -15.17
N ARG A 42 -0.58 5.67 -16.46
CA ARG A 42 -0.71 4.67 -17.52
C ARG A 42 0.14 3.43 -17.27
N GLU A 43 1.35 3.59 -16.72
CA GLU A 43 2.19 2.45 -16.36
C GLU A 43 1.65 1.69 -15.13
N ALA A 44 1.17 2.42 -14.12
CA ALA A 44 0.62 1.82 -12.90
C ALA A 44 -0.68 1.03 -13.15
N GLU A 45 -1.54 1.48 -14.07
CA GLU A 45 -2.80 0.80 -14.43
C GLU A 45 -2.59 -0.62 -15.02
N LYS A 46 -1.37 -0.92 -15.51
CA LYS A 46 -1.01 -2.25 -16.02
C LYS A 46 -0.76 -3.26 -14.90
N TRP A 47 -0.61 -2.83 -13.65
CA TRP A 47 -0.25 -3.69 -12.54
C TRP A 47 -1.45 -4.46 -11.99
N ALA A 48 -1.27 -5.75 -11.74
CA ALA A 48 -2.31 -6.60 -11.20
C ALA A 48 -2.71 -6.18 -9.77
N VAL A 49 -1.78 -5.61 -8.99
CA VAL A 49 -2.08 -5.11 -7.64
C VAL A 49 -3.10 -3.97 -7.64
N VAL A 50 -3.06 -3.09 -8.65
CA VAL A 50 -4.00 -1.95 -8.77
C VAL A 50 -5.42 -2.44 -9.08
N GLN A 51 -5.53 -3.51 -9.85
CA GLN A 51 -6.81 -4.14 -10.21
C GLN A 51 -7.30 -5.13 -9.13
N CYS A 52 -6.53 -5.33 -8.05
CA CYS A 52 -6.86 -6.29 -7.01
C CYS A 52 -7.92 -5.72 -6.05
N SER A 53 -8.96 -6.51 -5.80
CA SER A 53 -10.03 -6.15 -4.84
C SER A 53 -9.52 -5.94 -3.41
N VAL A 54 -8.45 -6.63 -3.00
CA VAL A 54 -7.84 -6.45 -1.67
C VAL A 54 -7.22 -5.05 -1.55
N PHE A 55 -6.52 -4.61 -2.59
CA PHE A 55 -5.95 -3.27 -2.65
C PHE A 55 -7.04 -2.20 -2.61
N GLN A 56 -8.03 -2.29 -3.50
CA GLN A 56 -9.14 -1.32 -3.57
C GLN A 56 -9.89 -1.20 -2.24
N ARG A 57 -10.15 -2.33 -1.57
CA ARG A 57 -10.81 -2.35 -0.25
C ARG A 57 -10.00 -1.63 0.83
N ARG A 58 -8.67 -1.80 0.83
CA ARG A 58 -7.79 -1.25 1.86
C ARG A 58 -7.38 0.19 1.60
N LEU A 59 -7.28 0.59 0.34
CA LEU A 59 -7.07 1.98 -0.04
C LEU A 59 -8.27 2.84 0.38
N GLY A 60 -9.47 2.24 0.43
CA GLY A 60 -10.70 2.92 0.85
C GLY A 60 -11.43 3.65 -0.28
N ASN A 61 -10.82 3.70 -1.47
CA ASN A 61 -11.39 4.24 -2.70
C ASN A 61 -10.93 3.44 -3.93
N THR A 62 -11.59 3.69 -5.06
CA THR A 62 -11.22 3.10 -6.35
C THR A 62 -10.46 4.16 -7.12
N LEU A 63 -9.23 3.91 -7.56
CA LEU A 63 -8.39 4.85 -8.33
C LEU A 63 -9.03 5.22 -9.69
N SER A 64 -10.02 6.09 -9.66
CA SER A 64 -10.91 6.40 -10.78
C SER A 64 -10.68 7.83 -11.27
N SER A 65 -10.33 8.75 -10.36
CA SER A 65 -10.05 10.15 -10.67
C SER A 65 -8.54 10.47 -10.63
N ASP A 66 -8.15 11.55 -11.31
CA ASP A 66 -6.76 12.02 -11.29
C ASP A 66 -6.30 12.44 -9.89
N GLU A 67 -7.20 12.98 -9.06
CA GLU A 67 -6.91 13.39 -7.68
C GLU A 67 -6.51 12.19 -6.80
N GLU A 68 -7.17 11.04 -6.98
CA GLU A 68 -6.87 9.81 -6.23
C GLU A 68 -5.51 9.24 -6.63
N TRP A 69 -5.20 9.26 -7.92
CA TRP A 69 -3.88 8.89 -8.43
C TRP A 69 -2.79 9.82 -7.93
N LEU A 70 -3.05 11.13 -7.92
CA LEU A 70 -2.12 12.13 -7.43
C LEU A 70 -1.83 11.92 -5.93
N SER A 71 -2.88 11.67 -5.13
CA SER A 71 -2.77 11.35 -3.71
C SER A 71 -1.96 10.07 -3.46
N LEU A 72 -2.14 9.03 -4.27
CA LEU A 72 -1.33 7.82 -4.20
C LEU A 72 0.16 8.11 -4.48
N PHE A 73 0.46 8.86 -5.54
CA PHE A 73 1.84 9.21 -5.87
C PHE A 73 2.49 10.06 -4.79
N GLN A 74 1.78 11.07 -4.27
CA GLN A 74 2.26 11.93 -3.18
C GLN A 74 2.49 11.13 -1.89
N SER A 75 1.52 10.31 -1.47
CA SER A 75 1.61 9.50 -0.23
C SER A 75 2.62 8.35 -0.29
N SER A 76 3.16 8.07 -1.46
CA SER A 76 4.21 7.07 -1.67
C SER A 76 5.63 7.65 -1.57
N ASP A 77 5.78 8.98 -1.47
CA ASP A 77 7.08 9.67 -1.55
C ASP A 77 7.86 9.34 -2.84
N ALA A 78 7.14 8.96 -3.90
CA ALA A 78 7.73 8.56 -5.18
C ALA A 78 8.00 9.73 -6.14
N ILE A 79 7.55 10.94 -5.77
CA ILE A 79 7.74 12.15 -6.57
C ILE A 79 9.15 12.66 -6.33
N LEU A 80 9.99 12.61 -7.36
CA LEU A 80 11.34 13.13 -7.32
C LEU A 80 11.30 14.62 -7.63
N SER A 81 12.04 15.41 -6.84
CA SER A 81 12.17 16.85 -7.06
C SER A 81 12.81 17.10 -8.44
N PRO A 82 12.39 18.15 -9.17
CA PRO A 82 12.98 18.50 -10.48
C PRO A 82 14.50 18.76 -10.45
N ASP A 83 15.09 19.00 -9.28
CA ASP A 83 16.55 19.16 -9.12
C ASP A 83 17.34 17.85 -9.28
N ASP A 84 16.75 16.70 -8.97
CA ASP A 84 17.50 15.43 -8.95
C ASP A 84 17.60 14.75 -10.32
N THR A 85 16.78 15.15 -11.30
CA THR A 85 16.77 14.56 -12.64
C THR A 85 16.32 15.56 -13.69
N LEU A 86 17.29 16.27 -14.27
CA LEU A 86 17.26 16.87 -15.62
C LEU A 86 16.05 17.74 -15.99
N ALA A 87 16.26 19.06 -16.00
CA ALA A 87 15.88 20.03 -17.06
C ALA A 87 14.48 19.96 -17.73
N ALA A 88 13.51 19.27 -17.15
CA ALA A 88 12.15 19.19 -17.65
C ALA A 88 11.29 20.15 -16.83
N GLY A 89 11.11 21.37 -17.35
CA GLY A 89 10.29 22.40 -16.71
C GLY A 89 8.97 21.84 -16.19
N ASP A 90 8.67 22.10 -14.92
CA ASP A 90 7.46 21.70 -14.17
C ASP A 90 6.98 20.23 -14.32
N ALA A 91 7.78 19.35 -14.90
CA ALA A 91 7.36 17.98 -15.18
C ALA A 91 7.57 17.11 -13.94
N MET A 92 6.47 16.64 -13.37
CA MET A 92 6.47 15.66 -12.26
C MET A 92 7.26 14.41 -12.65
N VAL A 93 8.32 14.08 -11.90
CA VAL A 93 9.12 12.86 -12.08
C VAL A 93 8.72 11.83 -11.03
N ILE A 94 8.44 10.59 -11.46
CA ILE A 94 7.85 9.55 -10.60
C ILE A 94 8.72 8.29 -10.62
N ASP A 95 9.13 7.80 -9.45
CA ASP A 95 9.75 6.48 -9.27
C ASP A 95 8.67 5.39 -9.12
N LEU A 96 8.43 4.63 -10.17
CA LEU A 96 7.39 3.62 -10.19
C LEU A 96 7.69 2.40 -9.30
N GLU A 97 8.95 2.12 -8.95
CA GLU A 97 9.25 1.01 -8.04
C GLU A 97 8.82 1.34 -6.61
N VAL A 98 8.93 2.60 -6.20
CA VAL A 98 8.44 3.10 -4.91
C VAL A 98 6.91 3.03 -4.85
N VAL A 99 6.22 3.50 -5.89
CA VAL A 99 4.75 3.40 -5.99
C VAL A 99 4.31 1.93 -5.91
N LEU A 100 4.95 1.04 -6.67
CA LEU A 100 4.61 -0.38 -6.68
C LEU A 100 4.76 -1.01 -5.28
N LYS A 101 5.85 -0.72 -4.57
CA LYS A 101 6.05 -1.17 -3.18
C LYS A 101 4.94 -0.65 -2.27
N LYS A 102 4.54 0.61 -2.40
CA LYS A 102 3.44 1.20 -1.62
C LYS A 102 2.12 0.46 -1.89
N CYS A 103 1.79 0.19 -3.15
CA CYS A 103 0.57 -0.55 -3.51
C CYS A 103 0.53 -1.94 -2.87
N TYR A 104 1.64 -2.68 -2.92
CA TYR A 104 1.73 -3.99 -2.26
C TYR A 104 1.71 -3.89 -0.74
N SER A 105 2.31 -2.86 -0.16
CA SER A 105 2.21 -2.59 1.28
C SER A 105 0.76 -2.33 1.69
N ILE A 106 0.02 -1.51 0.95
CA ILE A 106 -1.41 -1.27 1.24
C ILE A 106 -2.20 -2.58 1.12
N ALA A 107 -2.02 -3.30 0.01
CA ALA A 107 -2.77 -4.52 -0.27
C ALA A 107 -2.49 -5.66 0.73
N PHE A 108 -1.23 -5.86 1.13
CA PHE A 108 -0.79 -7.10 1.76
C PHE A 108 -0.02 -6.92 3.08
N SER A 109 0.24 -5.70 3.56
CA SER A 109 0.81 -5.54 4.90
C SER A 109 -0.14 -6.10 5.96
N MET A 110 0.41 -6.75 6.99
CA MET A 110 -0.40 -7.07 8.16
C MET A 110 -0.72 -5.78 8.92
N PRO A 111 -1.96 -5.60 9.41
CA PRO A 111 -2.23 -4.50 10.33
C PRO A 111 -1.28 -4.62 11.54
N PRO A 112 -0.88 -3.49 12.14
CA PRO A 112 -0.07 -3.54 13.35
C PRO A 112 -0.78 -4.42 14.39
N SER A 113 -0.06 -5.38 14.96
CA SER A 113 -0.61 -6.22 16.02
C SER A 113 -1.13 -5.30 17.14
N PRO A 114 -2.31 -5.57 17.72
CA PRO A 114 -2.78 -4.79 18.84
C PRO A 114 -1.75 -4.90 19.96
N SER A 115 -1.04 -3.81 20.21
CA SER A 115 -0.11 -3.70 21.33
C SER A 115 -0.89 -4.08 22.58
N PHE A 116 -0.36 -5.05 23.34
CA PHE A 116 -0.95 -5.52 24.60
C PHE A 116 -1.57 -4.35 25.36
N GLN A 117 -2.90 -4.33 25.47
CA GLN A 117 -3.57 -3.50 26.45
C GLN A 117 -3.05 -3.98 27.80
N ILE A 118 -2.12 -3.22 28.38
CA ILE A 118 -1.75 -3.36 29.79
C ILE A 118 -3.06 -3.17 30.54
N ARG A 119 -3.64 -4.26 31.04
CA ARG A 119 -4.67 -4.17 32.06
C ARG A 119 -4.02 -3.41 33.21
N LYS A 120 -4.37 -2.14 33.38
CA LYS A 120 -4.21 -1.48 34.68
C LYS A 120 -5.06 -2.29 35.64
N ASN A 121 -4.45 -3.26 36.32
CA ASN A 121 -4.98 -3.78 37.56
C ASN A 121 -4.92 -2.62 38.54
N SER A 122 -5.99 -1.83 38.60
CA SER A 122 -6.30 -1.00 39.76
C SER A 122 -6.73 -1.95 40.88
N PHE A 123 -5.77 -2.67 41.45
CA PHE A 123 -5.90 -3.31 42.74
C PHE A 123 -5.46 -2.28 43.78
N ASP A 124 -6.27 -1.26 43.97
CA ASP A 124 -6.15 -0.39 45.12
C ASP A 124 -7.55 -0.10 45.66
N GLN A 125 -7.68 -0.35 46.97
CA GLN A 125 -8.74 0.14 47.85
C GLN A 125 -10.00 -0.72 48.04
N ALA A 126 -9.82 -1.91 48.63
CA ALA A 126 -10.81 -2.48 49.56
C ALA A 126 -10.07 -3.30 50.63
N GLY A 127 -9.73 -2.65 51.75
CA GLY A 127 -8.97 -3.29 52.83
C GLY A 127 -8.98 -2.48 54.12
N GLU A 128 -10.15 -1.99 54.54
CA GLU A 128 -10.35 -1.48 55.89
C GLU A 128 -10.87 -2.65 56.76
N LEU A 129 -10.00 -3.22 57.59
CA LEU A 129 -10.33 -4.26 58.56
C LEU A 129 -11.08 -3.64 59.76
N PRO A 130 -12.17 -4.25 60.28
CA PRO A 130 -12.83 -3.77 61.47
C PRO A 130 -11.99 -4.06 62.75
N PRO A 131 -11.97 -3.16 63.74
CA PRO A 131 -11.30 -3.41 65.01
C PRO A 131 -12.24 -4.19 65.93
N SER A 132 -12.05 -5.49 66.11
CA SER A 132 -12.75 -6.26 67.14
C SER A 132 -11.96 -7.52 67.52
N LEU A 133 -11.71 -7.67 68.82
CA LEU A 133 -11.07 -8.78 69.55
C LEU A 133 -9.58 -8.64 69.87
N GLN A 134 -9.29 -7.79 70.86
CA GLN A 134 -8.22 -8.05 71.83
C GLN A 134 -8.83 -8.81 73.01
N ILE A 135 -8.25 -9.97 73.36
CA ILE A 135 -8.41 -10.66 74.65
C ILE A 135 -7.19 -10.33 75.48
#